data_AF-A0A9P7Z2P4-F1
#
_entry.id   AF-A0A9P7Z2P4-F1
#
_cell.length_a   1.000
_cell.length_b   1.000
_cell.length_c   1.000
_cell.angle_alpha   90.00
_cell.angle_beta   90.00
_cell.angle_gamma   90.00
#
_symmetry.space_group_name_H-M   'P 1'
#
loop_
_entity.id
_entity.type
_entity.pdbx_description
1 polymer ?
#
loop_
_entity_poly.entity_id
_entity_poly.type
_entity_poly.pdbx_seq_one_letter_code
_entity_poly.pdbx_strand_id
1 'polypeptide(L)'
;MSCQVSVMDKPTMLTKSSFTGPLLKVVVSNGANTEEFLVSKDLICTESAFFKSACNDNWKSGRTNTVTLADDDVTDFTIFLTWLHTRNLRQSTELNSLFGNFNTELFIRKLVDCYALGDVLLAERFQNCLMNSLIASIK
;
A
#
# COMPACT_ATOMS: atom_id res chain seq x y z
N MET A 1 -24.95 5.77 13.12
CA MET A 1 -23.81 6.61 13.52
C MET A 1 -22.82 6.60 12.36
N SER A 2 -22.90 7.61 11.49
CA SER A 2 -22.10 7.67 10.27
C SER A 2 -20.89 8.56 10.52
N CYS A 3 -19.76 7.96 10.93
CA CYS A 3 -18.49 8.68 11.01
C CYS A 3 -17.96 8.89 9.57
N GLN A 4 -18.50 9.93 8.91
CA GLN A 4 -18.07 10.40 7.60
C GLN A 4 -16.89 11.35 7.75
N VAL A 5 -15.70 10.82 7.97
CA VAL A 5 -14.48 11.55 7.56
C VAL A 5 -13.47 10.52 7.05
N SER A 6 -13.63 10.10 5.80
CA SER A 6 -12.44 9.68 5.03
C SER A 6 -11.73 10.96 4.65
N VAL A 7 -10.59 11.24 5.26
CA VAL A 7 -9.66 12.22 4.71
C VAL A 7 -9.19 11.60 3.39
N MET A 8 -9.85 11.97 2.28
CA MET A 8 -9.31 11.71 0.96
C MET A 8 -7.96 12.39 0.91
N ASP A 9 -6.90 11.59 0.84
CA ASP A 9 -5.60 12.13 0.55
C ASP A 9 -5.66 12.77 -0.86
N LYS A 10 -4.88 13.82 -1.09
CA LYS A 10 -4.82 14.46 -2.40
C LYS A 10 -4.54 13.38 -3.46
N PRO A 11 -5.20 13.42 -4.63
CA PRO A 11 -4.96 12.40 -5.65
C PRO A 11 -3.47 12.30 -6.00
N THR A 12 -2.96 11.09 -6.27
CA THR A 12 -1.67 10.98 -6.98
C THR A 12 -1.83 11.71 -8.29
N MET A 13 -0.88 12.55 -8.65
CA MET A 13 -0.84 13.04 -10.02
C MET A 13 -0.41 11.87 -10.92
N LEU A 14 -1.39 11.23 -11.56
CA LEU A 14 -1.15 10.22 -12.58
C LEU A 14 -0.74 10.95 -13.87
N THR A 15 0.34 10.49 -14.47
CA THR A 15 0.84 11.04 -15.75
C THR A 15 0.74 9.96 -16.82
N LYS A 16 1.02 10.32 -18.08
CA LYS A 16 1.10 9.34 -19.17
C LYS A 16 2.06 8.18 -18.82
N SER A 17 3.19 8.49 -18.16
CA SER A 17 4.19 7.49 -17.81
C SER A 17 3.73 6.53 -16.72
N SER A 18 2.74 6.89 -15.91
CA SER A 18 2.08 5.96 -14.99
C SER A 18 1.45 4.77 -15.72
N PHE A 19 1.07 4.93 -17.00
CA PHE A 19 0.40 3.89 -17.80
C PHE A 19 1.25 3.34 -18.94
N THR A 20 2.23 4.12 -19.43
CA THR A 20 3.10 3.71 -20.54
C THR A 20 4.54 3.42 -20.11
N GLY A 21 4.88 3.70 -18.86
CA GLY A 21 6.19 3.49 -18.30
C GLY A 21 6.48 2.02 -17.98
N PRO A 22 7.70 1.72 -17.51
CA PRO A 22 8.07 0.37 -17.15
C PRO A 22 7.24 -0.13 -15.95
N LEU A 23 6.87 -1.41 -16.00
CA LEU A 23 6.28 -2.12 -14.87
C LEU A 23 7.39 -2.68 -14.00
N LEU A 24 7.30 -2.46 -12.69
CA LEU A 24 8.12 -3.11 -11.68
C LEU A 24 7.43 -4.42 -11.25
N LYS A 25 8.18 -5.52 -11.21
CA LYS A 25 7.71 -6.74 -10.57
C LYS A 25 7.97 -6.68 -9.06
N VAL A 26 6.94 -6.84 -8.24
CA VAL A 26 7.07 -6.93 -6.79
C VAL A 26 6.66 -8.31 -6.34
N VAL A 27 7.57 -9.03 -5.70
CA VAL A 27 7.31 -10.35 -5.12
C VAL A 27 7.11 -10.17 -3.63
N VAL A 28 5.94 -10.51 -3.11
CA VAL A 28 5.60 -10.41 -1.69
C VAL A 28 5.46 -11.81 -1.13
N SER A 29 6.11 -12.08 0.00
CA SER A 29 6.07 -13.40 0.63
C SER A 29 6.11 -13.31 2.15
N ASN A 30 5.25 -14.06 2.83
CA ASN A 30 5.31 -14.27 4.28
C ASN A 30 5.82 -15.69 4.64
N GLY A 31 6.53 -16.33 3.71
CA GLY A 31 7.02 -17.70 3.82
C GLY A 31 5.98 -18.79 3.53
N ALA A 32 4.70 -18.56 3.84
CA ALA A 32 3.61 -19.49 3.56
C ALA A 32 2.83 -19.15 2.28
N ASN A 33 2.63 -17.86 2.02
CA ASN A 33 2.02 -17.34 0.80
C ASN A 33 3.06 -16.51 0.04
N THR A 34 3.06 -16.60 -1.29
CA THR A 34 3.92 -15.80 -2.17
C THR A 34 3.13 -15.38 -3.40
N GLU A 35 3.11 -14.08 -3.67
CA GLU A 35 2.43 -13.51 -4.84
C GLU A 35 3.30 -12.51 -5.59
N GLU A 36 3.10 -12.43 -6.90
CA GLU A 36 3.79 -11.49 -7.78
C GLU A 36 2.82 -10.41 -8.27
N PHE A 37 3.23 -9.15 -8.16
CA PHE A 37 2.50 -7.98 -8.61
C PHE A 37 3.27 -7.27 -9.71
N LEU A 38 2.56 -6.79 -10.73
CA LEU A 38 3.11 -5.89 -11.74
C LEU A 38 2.55 -4.49 -11.51
N VAL A 39 3.41 -3.57 -11.14
CA VAL A 39 3.01 -2.22 -10.72
C VAL A 39 3.76 -1.19 -11.56
N SER A 40 3.12 -0.06 -11.87
CA SER A 40 3.81 1.04 -12.55
C SER A 40 4.99 1.55 -11.69
N LYS A 41 6.20 1.47 -12.25
CA LYS A 41 7.44 1.85 -11.55
C LYS A 41 7.42 3.33 -11.14
N ASP A 42 6.97 4.19 -12.04
CA ASP A 42 6.87 5.63 -11.77
C ASP A 42 5.88 5.93 -10.65
N LEU A 43 4.72 5.25 -10.66
CA LEU A 43 3.68 5.45 -9.67
C LEU A 43 4.15 5.02 -8.27
N ILE A 44 4.69 3.82 -8.15
CA ILE A 44 5.11 3.27 -6.85
C ILE A 44 6.32 4.01 -6.28
N CYS A 45 7.27 4.44 -7.12
CA CYS A 45 8.42 5.25 -6.69
C CYS A 45 8.05 6.68 -6.27
N THR A 46 6.92 7.22 -6.77
CA THR A 46 6.43 8.54 -6.36
C THR A 46 5.94 8.52 -4.92
N GLU A 47 5.42 7.38 -4.46
CA GLU A 47 4.76 7.24 -3.15
C GLU A 47 5.56 6.47 -2.11
N SER A 48 6.69 5.88 -2.50
CA SER A 48 7.55 5.11 -1.61
C SER A 48 9.01 5.43 -1.86
N ALA A 49 9.65 6.01 -0.84
CA ALA A 49 11.10 6.27 -0.89
C ALA A 49 11.91 4.97 -0.91
N PHE A 50 11.38 3.89 -0.33
CA PHE A 50 11.94 2.55 -0.46
C PHE A 50 11.99 2.12 -1.93
N PHE A 51 10.85 2.13 -2.64
CA PHE A 51 10.83 1.72 -4.05
C PHE A 51 11.64 2.65 -4.92
N LYS A 52 11.64 3.96 -4.66
CA LYS A 52 12.53 4.91 -5.35
C LYS A 52 14.00 4.53 -5.23
N SER A 53 14.42 4.06 -4.06
CA SER A 53 15.79 3.62 -3.81
C SER A 53 16.06 2.24 -4.42
N ALA A 54 15.17 1.27 -4.21
CA ALA A 54 15.30 -0.09 -4.70
C ALA A 54 15.28 -0.19 -6.24
N CYS A 55 14.61 0.76 -6.90
CA CYS A 55 14.52 0.86 -8.35
C CYS A 55 15.74 1.48 -9.03
N ASN A 56 16.71 1.98 -8.26
CA ASN A 56 17.95 2.56 -8.78
C ASN A 56 18.87 1.44 -9.32
N ASP A 57 19.46 1.65 -10.49
CA ASP A 57 20.30 0.66 -11.19
C ASP A 57 21.61 0.32 -10.44
N ASN A 58 21.95 1.08 -9.40
CA ASN A 58 23.01 0.71 -8.46
C ASN A 58 22.66 -0.58 -7.69
N TRP A 59 21.38 -0.89 -7.55
CA TRP A 59 20.88 -2.10 -6.89
C TRP A 59 20.50 -3.18 -7.91
N LYS A 60 20.67 -4.45 -7.52
CA LYS A 60 20.26 -5.60 -8.34
C LYS A 60 18.80 -5.50 -8.74
N SER A 61 17.94 -5.08 -7.82
CA SER A 61 16.50 -4.89 -8.03
C SER A 61 16.17 -3.86 -9.11
N GLY A 62 16.94 -2.77 -9.22
CA GLY A 62 16.81 -1.79 -10.31
C GLY A 62 17.15 -2.42 -11.65
N ARG A 63 18.27 -3.16 -11.71
CA ARG A 63 18.73 -3.84 -12.95
C ARG A 63 17.79 -4.97 -13.40
N THR A 64 17.24 -5.74 -12.47
CA THR A 64 16.30 -6.84 -12.78
C THR A 64 14.85 -6.38 -12.81
N ASN A 65 14.59 -5.10 -12.50
CA ASN A 65 13.26 -4.52 -12.37
C ASN A 65 12.31 -5.39 -11.52
N THR A 66 12.87 -5.95 -10.45
CA THR A 66 12.20 -6.88 -9.54
C THR A 66 12.60 -6.56 -8.12
N VAL A 67 11.62 -6.34 -7.24
CA VAL A 67 11.82 -6.12 -5.80
C VAL A 67 11.14 -7.25 -5.06
N THR A 68 11.79 -7.78 -4.02
CA THR A 68 11.22 -8.79 -3.14
C THR A 68 11.01 -8.19 -1.76
N LEU A 69 9.79 -8.30 -1.27
CA LEU A 69 9.36 -7.98 0.08
C LEU A 69 9.25 -9.32 0.83
N ALA A 70 10.31 -9.67 1.55
CA ALA A 70 10.38 -10.90 2.32
C ALA A 70 9.85 -10.65 3.72
N ASP A 71 9.02 -11.58 4.21
CA ASP A 71 8.33 -11.52 5.51
C ASP A 71 7.18 -10.52 5.58
N ASP A 72 6.69 -10.04 4.44
CA ASP A 72 5.55 -9.12 4.34
C ASP A 72 4.27 -9.86 3.92
N ASP A 73 3.13 -9.40 4.44
CA ASP A 73 1.83 -9.99 4.12
C ASP A 73 1.28 -9.49 2.78
N VAL A 74 0.83 -10.45 1.96
CA VAL A 74 0.25 -10.18 0.64
C VAL A 74 -1.00 -9.31 0.73
N THR A 75 -1.83 -9.49 1.77
CA THR A 75 -3.05 -8.71 1.97
C THR A 75 -2.71 -7.25 2.24
N ASP A 76 -1.71 -7.01 3.09
CA ASP A 76 -1.29 -5.65 3.46
C ASP A 76 -0.72 -4.92 2.25
N PHE A 77 0.06 -5.61 1.41
CA PHE A 77 0.54 -5.04 0.15
C PHE A 77 -0.59 -4.77 -0.84
N THR A 78 -1.61 -5.63 -0.89
CA THR A 78 -2.80 -5.42 -1.74
C THR A 78 -3.60 -4.18 -1.30
N ILE A 79 -3.71 -3.95 0.01
CA ILE A 79 -4.31 -2.74 0.57
C ILE A 79 -3.49 -1.50 0.19
N PHE A 80 -2.16 -1.57 0.30
CA PHE A 80 -1.27 -0.50 -0.15
C PHE A 80 -1.46 -0.19 -1.64
N LEU A 81 -1.51 -1.19 -2.52
CA LEU A 81 -1.76 -0.98 -3.95
C LEU A 81 -3.14 -0.37 -4.22
N THR A 82 -4.16 -0.83 -3.51
CA THR A 82 -5.50 -0.25 -3.63
C THR A 82 -5.50 1.22 -3.26
N TRP A 83 -4.84 1.58 -2.15
CA TRP A 83 -4.66 2.98 -1.76
C TRP A 83 -3.80 3.75 -2.77
N LEU A 84 -2.72 3.16 -3.29
CA LEU A 84 -1.82 3.79 -4.26
C LEU A 84 -2.58 4.25 -5.51
N HIS A 85 -3.52 3.42 -5.98
CA HIS A 85 -4.33 3.69 -7.16
C HIS A 85 -5.52 4.63 -6.89
N THR A 86 -6.14 4.52 -5.72
CA THR A 86 -7.45 5.16 -5.46
C THR A 86 -7.41 6.32 -4.47
N ARG A 87 -6.33 6.44 -3.71
CA ARG A 87 -6.21 7.30 -2.50
C ARG A 87 -7.30 7.09 -1.47
N ASN A 88 -7.89 5.90 -1.47
CA ASN A 88 -9.02 5.60 -0.61
C ASN A 88 -9.00 4.16 -0.12
N LEU A 89 -8.72 3.98 1.16
CA LEU A 89 -8.73 2.68 1.82
C LEU A 89 -10.09 1.97 1.77
N ARG A 90 -11.20 2.71 1.59
CA ARG A 90 -12.54 2.14 1.41
C ARG A 90 -12.72 1.43 0.07
N GLN A 91 -11.77 1.54 -0.86
CA GLN A 91 -11.83 0.74 -2.08
C GLN A 91 -11.19 -0.64 -1.90
N SER A 92 -10.54 -0.91 -0.75
CA SER A 92 -10.03 -2.25 -0.45
C SER A 92 -11.15 -3.16 0.00
N THR A 93 -11.32 -4.26 -0.73
CA THR A 93 -12.23 -5.36 -0.39
C THR A 93 -11.85 -6.01 0.94
N GLU A 94 -10.55 -6.14 1.18
CA GLU A 94 -9.94 -6.73 2.37
C GLU A 94 -10.33 -5.92 3.61
N LEU A 95 -10.10 -4.61 3.60
CA LEU A 95 -10.47 -3.72 4.71
C LEU A 95 -11.99 -3.62 4.90
N ASN A 96 -12.76 -3.51 3.81
CA ASN A 96 -14.22 -3.40 3.90
C ASN A 96 -14.87 -4.64 4.52
N SER A 97 -14.33 -5.83 4.24
CA SER A 97 -14.83 -7.08 4.81
C SER A 97 -14.73 -7.09 6.35
N LEU A 98 -13.72 -6.44 6.93
CA LEU A 98 -13.54 -6.32 8.37
C LEU A 98 -14.49 -5.28 8.98
N PHE A 99 -14.74 -4.19 8.25
CA PHE A 99 -15.65 -3.11 8.65
C PHE A 99 -17.12 -3.58 8.74
N GLY A 100 -17.59 -4.31 7.73
CA GLY A 100 -18.99 -4.76 7.62
C GLY A 100 -19.39 -5.80 8.66
N ASN A 101 -18.42 -6.52 9.22
CA ASN A 101 -18.65 -7.62 10.16
C ASN A 101 -18.66 -7.19 11.64
N PHE A 102 -18.66 -5.87 11.94
CA PHE A 102 -18.54 -5.31 13.30
C PHE A 102 -17.31 -5.76 14.09
N ASN A 103 -16.28 -6.30 13.42
CA ASN A 103 -15.07 -6.75 14.09
C ASN A 103 -14.05 -5.62 14.17
N THR A 104 -14.35 -4.63 15.02
CA THR A 104 -13.54 -3.43 15.21
C THR A 104 -12.10 -3.77 15.61
N GLU A 105 -11.89 -4.81 16.42
CA GLU A 105 -10.55 -5.24 16.83
C GLU A 105 -9.73 -5.74 15.63
N LEU A 106 -10.28 -6.63 14.80
CA LEU A 106 -9.60 -7.11 13.59
C LEU A 106 -9.34 -5.98 12.60
N PHE A 107 -10.29 -5.07 12.45
CA PHE A 107 -10.13 -3.90 11.58
C PHE A 107 -8.98 -3.01 12.07
N ILE A 108 -8.93 -2.69 13.36
CA ILE A 108 -7.84 -1.91 13.96
C ILE A 108 -6.51 -2.61 13.79
N ARG A 109 -6.44 -3.92 14.07
CA ARG A 109 -5.21 -4.71 13.89
C ARG A 109 -4.71 -4.64 12.45
N LYS A 110 -5.61 -4.79 11.47
CA LYS A 110 -5.24 -4.72 10.05
C LYS A 110 -4.72 -3.33 9.66
N LEU A 111 -5.28 -2.24 10.22
CA LEU A 111 -4.72 -0.90 10.00
C LEU A 111 -3.30 -0.76 10.57
N VAL A 112 -3.03 -1.37 11.73
CA VAL A 112 -1.69 -1.36 12.36
C VAL A 112 -0.70 -2.19 11.54
N ASP A 113 -1.09 -3.38 11.07
CA ASP A 113 -0.27 -4.22 10.20
C ASP A 113 0.12 -3.46 8.91
N CYS A 114 -0.86 -2.81 8.27
CA CYS A 114 -0.63 -1.95 7.11
C CYS A 114 0.27 -0.75 7.43
N TYR A 115 0.20 -0.19 8.65
CA TYR A 115 1.05 0.92 9.05
C TYR A 115 2.50 0.48 9.16
N ALA A 116 2.75 -0.72 9.70
CA ALA A 116 4.07 -1.33 9.76
C ALA A 116 4.64 -1.56 8.36
N LEU A 117 3.84 -2.09 7.42
CA LEU A 117 4.24 -2.16 6.02
C LEU A 117 4.55 -0.75 5.45
N GLY A 118 3.72 0.25 5.75
CA GLY A 118 3.96 1.63 5.33
C GLY A 118 5.30 2.19 5.81
N ASP A 119 5.77 1.76 6.99
CA ASP A 119 7.09 2.12 7.53
C ASP A 119 8.22 1.44 6.75
N VAL A 120 8.11 0.14 6.47
CA VAL A 120 9.04 -0.62 5.62
C VAL A 120 9.15 0.03 4.23
N LEU A 121 8.01 0.41 3.65
CA LEU A 121 7.94 1.02 2.34
C LEU A 121 8.33 2.52 2.35
N LEU A 122 8.56 3.12 3.51
CA LEU A 122 8.79 4.56 3.65
C LEU A 122 7.72 5.37 2.88
N ALA A 123 6.45 5.02 3.08
CA ALA A 123 5.29 5.57 2.39
C ALA A 123 4.46 6.46 3.33
N GLU A 124 4.99 7.65 3.65
CA GLU A 124 4.45 8.57 4.67
C GLU A 124 2.96 8.92 4.46
N ARG A 125 2.56 9.14 3.21
CA ARG A 125 1.17 9.47 2.87
C ARG A 125 0.21 8.31 3.15
N PHE A 126 0.67 7.09 2.94
CA PHE A 126 -0.10 5.89 3.26
C PHE A 126 -0.26 5.76 4.78
N GLN A 127 0.84 5.91 5.53
CA GLN A 127 0.84 5.91 6.99
C GLN A 127 -0.12 6.95 7.57
N ASN A 128 -0.08 8.19 7.04
CA ASN A 128 -1.00 9.26 7.44
C ASN A 128 -2.47 8.92 7.16
N CYS A 129 -2.76 8.26 6.02
CA CYS A 129 -4.11 7.82 5.67
C CYS A 129 -4.63 6.73 6.64
N LEU A 130 -3.76 5.78 7.02
CA LEU A 130 -4.07 4.73 7.99
C LEU A 130 -4.31 5.31 9.38
N MET A 131 -3.46 6.25 9.84
CA MET A 131 -3.62 6.91 11.15
C MET A 131 -4.92 7.70 11.24
N ASN A 132 -5.29 8.42 10.18
CA ASN A 132 -6.58 9.11 10.13
C ASN A 132 -7.76 8.13 10.22
N SER A 133 -7.66 6.99 9.54
CA SER A 133 -8.68 5.92 9.62
C SER A 133 -8.76 5.33 11.03
N LEU A 134 -7.62 5.07 11.67
CA LEU A 134 -7.55 4.53 13.02
C LEU A 134 -8.19 5.48 14.05
N ILE A 135 -7.85 6.78 13.99
CA ILE A 135 -8.42 7.80 14.88
C ILE A 135 -9.94 7.90 14.67
N ALA A 136 -10.41 7.80 13.43
CA ALA A 136 -11.84 7.83 13.12
C ALA A 136 -12.60 6.59 13.61
N SER A 137 -11.92 5.46 13.78
CA SER A 137 -12.51 4.21 14.29
C SER A 137 -12.61 4.14 15.81
N ILE A 138 -11.89 4.99 16.55
CA ILE A 138 -11.89 5.05 18.02
C ILE A 138 -12.93 6.08 18.54
N LYS A 139 -13.39 6.99 17.68
CA LYS A 139 -14.40 8.02 17.99
C LYS A 139 -15.80 7.56 17.65
#